data_AF-A0A925TID2-F1
#
_entry.id   AF-A0A925TID2-F1
#
_cell.length_a   1.000
_cell.length_b   1.000
_cell.length_c   1.000
_cell.angle_alpha   90.00
_cell.angle_beta   90.00
_cell.angle_gamma   90.00
#
_symmetry.space_group_name_H-M   'P 1'
#
loop_
_entity.id
_entity.type
_entity.pdbx_description
1 polymer ?
#
loop_
_entity_poly.entity_id
_entity_poly.type
_entity_poly.pdbx_seq_one_letter_code
_entity_poly.pdbx_strand_id
1 'polypeptide(L)' 'ERPAEVELLIGNPAKAKKQLGWEPKVKFKELVELMVDHDLDLAKREAQVAKLPKP' A
#
# COMPACT_ATOMS: atom_id res chain seq x y z
N GLU A 1 7.16 22.39 -13.44
CA GLU A 1 6.78 22.55 -12.02
C GLU A 1 5.61 21.62 -11.72
N ARG A 2 5.56 20.96 -10.56
CA ARG A 2 4.34 20.26 -10.10
C ARG A 2 3.48 21.30 -9.40
N PRO A 3 2.46 21.88 -10.06
CA PRO A 3 1.65 22.90 -9.44
C PRO A 3 0.64 22.21 -8.51
N ALA A 4 0.46 22.75 -7.30
CA ALA A 4 -0.45 22.28 -6.25
C ALA A 4 0.04 21.05 -5.45
N GLU A 5 0.80 21.31 -4.39
CA GLU A 5 0.67 20.48 -3.19
C GLU A 5 -0.79 20.55 -2.73
N VAL A 6 -1.38 19.38 -2.46
CA VAL A 6 -2.73 19.30 -1.94
C VAL A 6 -2.61 19.22 -0.42
N GLU A 7 -3.00 20.30 0.26
CA GLU A 7 -2.88 20.41 1.73
C GLU A 7 -3.67 19.31 2.46
N LEU A 8 -4.84 18.93 1.96
CA LEU A 8 -5.71 17.94 2.60
C LEU A 8 -6.53 17.12 1.61
N LEU A 9 -6.50 15.80 1.79
CA LEU A 9 -7.35 14.85 1.05
C LEU A 9 -8.10 13.95 2.04
N ILE A 10 -9.35 14.30 2.32
CA ILE A 10 -10.25 13.49 3.15
C ILE A 10 -11.54 13.22 2.38
N GLY A 11 -11.76 11.96 2.03
CA GLY A 11 -12.99 11.51 1.36
C GLY A 11 -14.09 11.14 2.36
N ASN A 12 -15.36 11.41 2.01
CA ASN A 12 -16.53 10.95 2.75
C ASN A 12 -17.20 9.76 2.03
N PRO A 13 -17.10 8.52 2.53
CA PRO A 13 -17.67 7.34 1.88
C PRO A 13 -19.16 7.10 2.17
N ALA A 14 -19.87 8.00 2.86
CA ALA A 14 -21.24 7.77 3.32
C ALA A 14 -22.23 7.37 2.20
N LYS A 15 -22.07 7.95 0.99
CA LYS A 15 -22.90 7.59 -0.16
C LYS A 15 -22.71 6.14 -0.59
N ALA A 16 -21.46 5.67 -0.67
CA ALA A 16 -21.13 4.29 -1.02
C ALA A 16 -21.65 3.31 0.02
N LYS A 17 -21.50 3.62 1.31
CA LYS A 17 -22.07 2.83 2.39
C LYS A 17 -23.59 2.72 2.30
N LYS A 18 -24.30 3.84 2.07
CA LYS A 18 -25.77 3.86 1.99
C LYS A 18 -26.32 3.10 0.78
N GLN A 19 -25.71 3.29 -0.40
CA GLN A 19 -26.25 2.75 -1.64
C GLN A 19 -25.76 1.33 -1.95
N LEU A 20 -24.54 1.01 -1.53
CA LEU A 20 -23.86 -0.23 -1.91
C LEU A 20 -23.59 -1.16 -0.72
N GLY A 21 -23.85 -0.71 0.52
CA GLY A 21 -23.42 -1.43 1.71
C GLY A 21 -21.90 -1.54 1.82
N TRP A 22 -21.16 -0.71 1.08
CA TRP A 22 -19.72 -0.82 0.99
C TRP A 22 -19.03 -0.24 2.22
N GLU A 23 -18.04 -0.97 2.73
CA GLU A 23 -17.14 -0.52 3.80
C GLU A 23 -15.70 -0.98 3.51
N PRO A 24 -14.67 -0.19 3.88
CA PRO A 24 -13.29 -0.59 3.71
C PRO A 24 -12.95 -1.73 4.67
N LYS A 25 -12.44 -2.83 4.12
CA LYS A 25 -12.04 -4.02 4.88
C LYS A 25 -10.69 -3.87 5.56
N VAL A 26 -9.77 -3.13 4.93
CA VAL A 26 -8.39 -2.95 5.39
C VAL A 26 -8.24 -1.57 6.02
N LYS A 27 -7.64 -1.49 7.22
CA LYS A 27 -7.33 -0.22 7.89
C LYS A 27 -5.94 0.28 7.50
N PHE A 28 -5.64 1.56 7.76
CA PHE A 28 -4.36 2.15 7.37
C PHE A 28 -3.14 1.40 7.92
N LYS A 29 -3.13 1.06 9.21
CA LYS A 29 -2.02 0.32 9.83
C LYS A 29 -1.83 -1.06 9.20
N GLU A 30 -2.92 -1.78 8.98
CA GLU A 30 -2.91 -3.10 8.34
C GLU A 30 -2.42 -3.01 6.89
N LEU A 31 -2.81 -1.97 6.15
CA LEU A 31 -2.30 -1.72 4.81
C LEU A 31 -0.78 -1.53 4.81
N VAL A 32 -0.25 -0.76 5.77
CA VAL A 32 1.20 -0.58 5.92
C VAL A 32 1.90 -1.90 6.21
N GLU A 33 1.37 -2.71 7.14
CA GLU A 33 1.91 -4.03 7.48
C GLU A 33 1.94 -4.95 6.25
N LEU A 34 0.83 -5.07 5.51
CA LEU A 34 0.72 -5.89 4.30
C LEU A 34 1.77 -5.51 3.25
N MET A 35 2.00 -4.21 3.04
CA MET A 35 2.97 -3.71 2.07
C MET A 35 4.41 -3.98 2.52
N VAL A 36 4.72 -3.70 3.79
CA VAL A 36 6.08 -3.87 4.33
C VAL A 36 6.47 -5.35 4.37
N ASP A 37 5.56 -6.24 4.77
CA ASP A 37 5.82 -7.67 4.82
C ASP A 37 6.14 -8.23 3.43
N HIS A 38 5.38 -7.79 2.42
CA HIS A 38 5.62 -8.17 1.03
C HIS A 38 6.99 -7.68 0.54
N ASP A 39 7.32 -6.40 0.76
CA ASP A 39 8.60 -5.84 0.31
C ASP A 39 9.79 -6.45 1.07
N LEU A 40 9.63 -6.79 2.34
CA LEU A 40 10.66 -7.49 3.11
C LEU A 40 10.93 -8.88 2.54
N ASP A 41 9.88 -9.61 2.16
CA ASP A 41 10.03 -10.92 1.54
C ASP A 41 10.68 -10.81 0.14
N LEU A 42 10.25 -9.84 -0.66
CA LEU A 42 10.87 -9.55 -1.96
C LEU A 42 12.36 -9.24 -1.81
N ALA A 43 12.72 -8.32 -0.91
CA ALA A 43 14.10 -7.93 -0.65
C ALA A 43 14.97 -9.11 -0.18
N LYS A 44 14.41 -10.04 0.62
CA LYS A 44 15.12 -11.27 1.01
C LYS A 44 15.43 -12.15 -0.19
N ARG A 45 14.48 -12.33 -1.11
CA ARG A 45 14.68 -13.12 -2.35
C ARG A 45 15.72 -12.47 -3.26
N GLU A 46 15.64 -11.17 -3.45
CA GLU A 46 16.63 -10.40 -4.23
C GLU A 46 18.04 -10.53 -3.64
N ALA A 47 18.15 -10.43 -2.31
CA ALA A 47 19.42 -10.61 -1.61
C ALA A 47 19.97 -12.04 -1.74
N GLN A 48 19.12 -13.06 -1.84
CA GLN A 48 19.55 -14.44 -2.12
C GLN A 48 20.07 -14.58 -3.55
N VAL A 49 19.37 -14.03 -4.54
CA VAL A 49 19.80 -14.04 -5.95
C VAL A 49 21.14 -13.31 -6.12
N ALA A 50 21.30 -12.15 -5.47
CA ALA A 50 22.53 -11.37 -5.54
C ALA A 50 23.77 -12.11 -4.98
N LYS A 51 23.57 -13.11 -4.11
CA LYS A 51 24.63 -13.95 -3.55
C LYS A 51 25.03 -15.14 -4.43
N LEU A 52 24.26 -15.44 -5.48
CA LEU A 52 24.59 -16.51 -6.40
C LEU A 52 25.84 -16.14 -7.22
N PRO A 53 26.73 -17.09 -7.51
CA PRO A 53 27.85 -16.84 -8.40
C PRO A 53 27.33 -16.44 -9.78
N LYS A 54 27.84 -15.33 -10.29
CA LYS A 54 27.56 -14.92 -11.67
C LYS A 54 28.26 -15.91 -12.61
N PRO A 55 27.65 -16.26 -13.76
CA PRO A 55 28.30 -17.08 -14.77
C PRO A 55 29.58 -16.42 -15.29
#